data_AF-A0A1I4M9A7-F1
#
_entry.id   AF-A0A1I4M9A7-F1
#
_cell.length_a   1.000
_cell.length_b   1.000
_cell.length_c   1.000
_cell.angle_alpha   90.00
_cell.angle_beta   90.00
_cell.angle_gamma   90.00
#
_symmetry.space_group_name_H-M   'P 1'
#
loop_
_entity.id
_entity.type
_entity.pdbx_description
1 polymer ?
#
loop_
_entity_poly.entity_id
_entity_poly.type
_entity_poly.pdbx_seq_one_letter_code
_entity_poly.pdbx_strand_id
1 'polypeptide(L)' 'MSKILYNNLEQSLLLKNSNVIKVSDRSISYHTDFKVKAVREYLTGKTPNQIFIENGFNLELIG' A
#
# COMPACT_ATOMS: atom_id res chain seq x y z
N MET A 1 0.05 17.92 -12.46
CA MET A 1 1.08 16.99 -11.93
C MET A 1 1.29 17.31 -10.45
N SER A 2 0.33 16.94 -9.61
CA SER A 2 0.41 17.18 -8.17
C SER A 2 1.36 16.16 -7.57
N LYS A 3 2.44 16.61 -6.93
CA LYS A 3 3.38 15.76 -6.20
C LYS A 3 2.64 15.22 -4.98
N ILE A 4 2.13 13.99 -5.05
CA ILE A 4 1.64 13.27 -3.86
C ILE A 4 2.86 13.11 -2.96
N LEU A 5 2.88 13.89 -1.87
CA LEU A 5 3.85 13.77 -0.80
C LEU A 5 3.17 12.99 0.31
N TYR A 6 3.72 11.83 0.66
CA TYR A 6 3.23 11.09 1.82
C TYR A 6 3.63 11.84 3.07
N ASN A 7 2.66 12.31 3.83
CA ASN A 7 2.91 12.98 5.10
C ASN A 7 3.55 12.02 6.12
N ASN A 8 4.19 12.53 7.16
CA ASN A 8 4.87 11.68 8.15
C ASN A 8 3.91 10.67 8.84
N LEU A 9 2.65 11.07 9.05
CA LEU A 9 1.58 10.18 9.55
C LEU A 9 1.27 9.04 8.57
N GLU A 10 1.17 9.37 7.29
CA GLU A 10 0.93 8.43 6.20
C GLU A 10 2.06 7.39 6.14
N GLN A 11 3.31 7.87 6.18
CA GLN A 11 4.49 7.02 6.19
C GLN A 11 4.50 6.09 7.40
N SER A 12 4.17 6.60 8.59
CA SER A 12 4.14 5.81 9.83
C SER A 12 3.03 4.75 9.84
N LEU A 13 1.85 5.07 9.31
CA LEU A 13 0.74 4.14 9.16
C LEU A 13 1.06 3.02 8.15
N LEU A 14 1.74 3.37 7.05
CA LEU A 14 2.22 2.41 6.06
C LEU A 14 3.35 1.53 6.63
N LEU A 15 4.31 2.12 7.35
CA LEU A 15 5.40 1.42 8.05
C LEU A 15 4.89 0.47 9.16
N LYS A 16 3.73 0.78 9.75
CA LYS A 16 3.09 -0.09 10.74
C LYS A 16 2.66 -1.43 10.12
N ASN A 17 2.50 -1.49 8.82
CA ASN A 17 2.09 -2.68 8.10
C ASN A 17 3.31 -3.53 7.72
N SER A 18 3.36 -4.79 8.16
CA SER A 18 4.47 -5.72 7.88
C SER A 18 4.66 -6.03 6.40
N ASN A 19 3.69 -5.66 5.55
CA ASN A 19 3.76 -5.80 4.10
C ASN A 19 4.57 -4.68 3.41
N VAL A 20 4.97 -3.64 4.15
CA VAL A 20 5.76 -2.51 3.65
C VAL A 20 7.22 -2.65 4.07
N ILE A 21 8.12 -2.61 3.10
CA ILE A 21 9.57 -2.63 3.33
C ILE A 21 10.05 -1.25 3.77
N LYS A 22 9.68 -0.22 2.99
CA LYS A 22 10.05 1.17 3.27
C LYS A 22 9.02 2.11 2.67
N VAL A 23 8.84 3.24 3.32
CA VAL A 23 8.11 4.37 2.74
C VAL A 23 9.10 5.51 2.55
N SER A 24 8.98 6.17 1.41
CA SER A 24 9.65 7.42 1.11
C SER A 24 8.59 8.45 0.79
N ASP A 25 8.97 9.72 0.86
CA ASP A 25 8.08 10.87 0.67
C ASP A 25 7.26 10.82 -0.64
N ARG A 26 7.75 10.09 -1.66
CA ARG A 26 7.09 9.93 -2.96
C ARG A 26 6.84 8.49 -3.39
N SER A 27 7.25 7.50 -2.61
CA SER A 27 7.14 6.10 -3.05
C SER A 27 7.09 5.12 -1.90
N ILE A 28 6.29 4.07 -2.09
CA ILE A 28 6.14 2.98 -1.13
C ILE A 28 6.81 1.75 -1.72
N SER A 29 7.73 1.15 -0.97
CA SER A 29 8.35 -0.12 -1.30
C SER A 29 7.65 -1.24 -0.54
N TYR A 30 6.97 -2.11 -1.27
CA TYR A 30 6.25 -3.26 -0.70
C TYR A 30 7.07 -4.54 -0.80
N HIS A 31 6.79 -5.48 0.11
CA HIS A 31 7.32 -6.84 0.06
C HIS A 31 6.95 -7.53 -1.25
N THR A 32 7.87 -8.32 -1.80
CA THR A 32 7.63 -9.11 -3.02
C THR A 32 6.48 -10.10 -2.80
N ASP A 33 6.40 -10.71 -1.61
CA ASP A 33 5.28 -11.58 -1.21
C ASP A 33 3.94 -10.86 -1.29
N PHE A 34 3.87 -9.61 -0.81
CA PHE A 34 2.66 -8.80 -0.89
C PHE A 34 2.31 -8.47 -2.35
N LYS A 35 3.29 -8.13 -3.19
CA LYS A 35 3.05 -7.87 -4.62
C LYS A 35 2.43 -9.10 -5.31
N VAL A 36 2.97 -10.28 -5.06
CA VAL A 36 2.46 -11.54 -5.64
C VAL A 36 1.06 -11.84 -5.11
N LYS A 37 0.83 -11.66 -3.80
CA LYS A 37 -0.48 -11.86 -3.17
C LYS A 37 -1.52 -10.90 -3.74
N ALA A 38 -1.17 -9.63 -3.89
CA ALA A 38 -2.05 -8.61 -4.43
C ALA A 38 -2.39 -8.88 -5.90
N VAL A 39 -1.44 -9.30 -6.72
CA VAL A 39 -1.73 -9.71 -8.11
C VAL A 39 -2.63 -10.94 -8.15
N ARG A 40 -2.40 -11.95 -7.30
CA ARG A 40 -3.27 -13.14 -7.23
C ARG A 40 -4.70 -12.79 -6.83
N GLU A 41 -4.86 -11.95 -5.82
CA GLU A 41 -6.17 -11.49 -5.35
C GLU A 41 -6.88 -10.62 -6.40
N TYR A 42 -6.13 -9.82 -7.15
CA TYR A 42 -6.67 -9.07 -8.27
C TYR A 42 -7.17 -10.00 -9.38
N LEU A 43 -6.40 -11.06 -9.68
CA LEU A 43 -6.76 -12.09 -10.65
C LEU A 43 -7.96 -12.94 -10.20
N THR A 44 -8.21 -13.10 -8.90
CA THR A 44 -9.43 -13.76 -8.38
C THR A 44 -10.66 -12.86 -8.45
N GLY A 45 -10.53 -11.61 -8.90
CA GLY A 45 -11.64 -10.67 -9.10
C GLY A 45 -11.81 -9.65 -7.99
N LYS A 46 -10.89 -9.57 -7.02
CA LYS A 46 -10.90 -8.50 -6.02
C LYS A 46 -10.39 -7.19 -6.62
N THR A 47 -10.95 -6.08 -6.15
CA THR A 47 -10.44 -4.76 -6.53
C THR A 47 -9.15 -4.45 -5.77
N PRO A 48 -8.21 -3.69 -6.36
CA PRO A 48 -6.97 -3.29 -5.69
C PRO A 48 -7.27 -2.65 -4.33
N ASN A 49 -8.28 -1.78 -4.28
CA ASN A 49 -8.76 -1.14 -3.06
C ASN A 49 -9.06 -2.13 -1.94
N GLN A 50 -9.80 -3.18 -2.25
CA GLN A 50 -10.19 -4.19 -1.28
C GLN A 50 -9.00 -5.01 -0.78
N ILE A 51 -8.06 -5.33 -1.67
CA ILE A 51 -6.82 -6.03 -1.32
C ILE A 51 -6.00 -5.19 -0.34
N PHE A 52 -5.87 -3.90 -0.59
CA PHE A 52 -5.20 -2.98 0.31
C PHE A 52 -5.91 -2.95 1.67
N ILE A 53 -7.23 -2.74 1.72
CA ILE A 53 -8.01 -2.73 2.98
C ILE A 53 -7.84 -4.05 3.76
N GLU A 54 -8.00 -5.20 3.10
CA GLU A 54 -7.90 -6.52 3.75
C GLU A 54 -6.51 -6.81 4.30
N ASN A 55 -5.47 -6.24 3.68
CA ASN A 55 -4.10 -6.34 4.19
C ASN A 55 -3.77 -5.22 5.19
N GLY A 56 -4.75 -4.43 5.63
CA GLY A 56 -4.58 -3.39 6.65
C GLY A 56 -4.01 -2.07 6.11
N PHE A 57 -4.11 -1.83 4.81
CA PHE A 57 -3.78 -0.54 4.21
C PHE A 57 -5.00 0.36 4.21
N ASN A 58 -4.78 1.62 4.53
CA ASN A 58 -5.84 2.61 4.48
C ASN A 58 -5.89 3.24 3.08
N LEU A 59 -7.05 3.21 2.42
CA LEU A 59 -7.20 3.70 1.05
C LEU A 59 -7.17 5.21 0.94
N GLU A 60 -7.66 5.91 1.96
CA GLU A 60 -7.59 7.37 2.05
C GLU A 60 -6.15 7.89 2.05
N LEU A 61 -5.21 6.97 2.30
CA LEU A 61 -3.80 7.20 2.54
C LEU A 61 -2.96 7.00 1.26
N ILE A 62 -3.51 6.25 0.29
CA ILE A 62 -2.86 5.89 -0.98
C ILE A 62 -3.66 6.46 -2.18
N GLY A 63 -4.81 7.08 -1.93
CA GLY A 63 -5.74 7.64 -2.92
C GLY A 63 -5.36 9.01 -3.46
#